data_AF-A0A352UNX6-F1
#
_entry.id   AF-A0A352UNX6-F1
#
_cell.length_a   1.000
_cell.length_b   1.000
_cell.length_c   1.000
_cell.angle_alpha   90.00
_cell.angle_beta   90.00
_cell.angle_gamma   90.00
#
_symmetry.space_group_name_H-M   'P 1'
#
loop_
_entity.id
_entity.type
_entity.pdbx_description
1 polymer ?
#
loop_
_entity_poly.entity_id
_entity_poly.type
_entity_poly.pdbx_seq_one_letter_code
_entity_poly.pdbx_strand_id
1 'polypeptide(L)'
;MTVRLTLSFIIAFLVSSGVGAFLVPWLRKIKAGQMIREDGPTWHMSKSGTPTMGGLMFIAACVFVCLTVGFQSMLDGDYGHIFLLMFALIFGAIGFLDDYEKLKRKKNLGLTAKTKF
;
A
#
# COMPACT_ATOMS: atom_id res chain seq x y z
N MET A 1 -14.82 -1.68 22.96
CA MET A 1 -13.91 -2.35 22.00
C MET A 1 -14.57 -2.64 20.66
N THR A 2 -15.71 -3.32 20.62
CA THR A 2 -16.48 -3.62 19.38
C THR A 2 -16.78 -2.39 18.53
N VAL A 3 -17.36 -1.33 19.11
CA VAL A 3 -17.69 -0.08 18.40
C VAL A 3 -16.48 0.55 17.71
N ARG A 4 -15.33 0.58 18.41
CA ARG A 4 -14.07 1.14 17.87
C ARG A 4 -13.59 0.31 16.67
N LEU A 5 -13.62 -1.02 16.77
CA LEU A 5 -13.21 -1.91 15.69
C LEU A 5 -14.12 -1.78 14.46
N THR A 6 -15.44 -1.73 14.65
CA THR A 6 -16.40 -1.53 13.55
C THR A 6 -16.19 -0.17 12.89
N LEU A 7 -15.98 0.89 13.68
CA LEU A 7 -15.74 2.23 13.16
C LEU A 7 -14.41 2.32 12.40
N SER A 8 -13.33 1.73 12.93
CA SER A 8 -12.05 1.60 12.22
C SER A 8 -12.19 0.89 10.88
N PHE A 9 -12.96 -0.21 10.83
CA PHE A 9 -13.19 -0.96 9.59
C PHE A 9 -13.93 -0.11 8.55
N ILE A 10 -15.03 0.54 8.94
CA ILE A 10 -15.83 1.36 8.03
C ILE A 10 -15.01 2.54 7.51
N ILE A 11 -14.29 3.25 8.38
CA ILE A 11 -13.46 4.39 7.99
C ILE A 11 -12.32 3.94 7.08
N ALA A 12 -11.62 2.83 7.41
CA ALA A 12 -10.57 2.29 6.56
C ALA A 12 -11.10 1.94 5.16
N PHE A 13 -12.27 1.32 5.07
CA PHE A 13 -12.91 0.97 3.80
C PHE A 13 -13.24 2.21 2.97
N LEU A 14 -13.86 3.22 3.58
CA LEU A 14 -14.22 4.46 2.89
C LEU A 14 -12.98 5.23 2.41
N VAL A 15 -11.97 5.38 3.27
CA VAL A 15 -10.73 6.09 2.95
C VAL A 15 -9.95 5.35 1.87
N SER A 16 -9.74 4.03 2.01
CA SER A 16 -9.02 3.25 1.00
C SER A 16 -9.73 3.26 -0.35
N SER A 17 -11.06 3.16 -0.37
CA SER A 17 -11.85 3.22 -1.61
C SER A 17 -11.81 4.60 -2.25
N GLY A 18 -11.94 5.67 -1.45
CA GLY A 18 -11.84 7.05 -1.93
C GLY A 18 -10.45 7.39 -2.48
N VAL A 19 -9.39 7.02 -1.75
CA VAL A 19 -8.00 7.16 -2.21
C VAL A 19 -7.77 6.31 -3.46
N GLY A 20 -8.27 5.07 -3.50
CA GLY A 20 -8.14 4.17 -4.64
C GLY A 20 -8.79 4.72 -5.91
N ALA A 21 -9.97 5.34 -5.79
CA ALA A 21 -10.67 5.96 -6.91
C ALA A 21 -9.86 7.07 -7.59
N PHE A 22 -9.03 7.81 -6.83
CA PHE A 22 -8.12 8.82 -7.37
C PHE A 22 -6.76 8.24 -7.79
N LEU A 23 -6.20 7.36 -6.95
CA LEU A 23 -4.86 6.80 -7.10
C LEU A 23 -4.76 5.88 -8.32
N VAL A 24 -5.76 5.02 -8.57
CA VAL A 24 -5.70 4.06 -9.68
C VAL A 24 -5.64 4.74 -11.05
N PRO A 25 -6.51 5.74 -11.37
CA PRO A 25 -6.37 6.51 -12.60
C PRO A 25 -5.04 7.25 -12.70
N TRP A 26 -4.53 7.80 -11.59
CA TRP A 26 -3.24 8.49 -11.58
C TRP A 26 -2.07 7.53 -11.88
N LEU A 27 -2.04 6.35 -11.26
CA LEU A 27 -1.04 5.30 -11.53
C LEU A 27 -1.10 4.84 -12.99
N ARG A 28 -2.31 4.73 -13.57
CA ARG A 28 -2.48 4.44 -15.01
C ARG A 28 -1.90 5.56 -15.88
N LYS A 29 -2.11 6.84 -15.53
CA LYS A 29 -1.58 8.00 -16.27
C LYS A 29 -0.05 8.02 -16.30
N ILE A 30 0.61 7.72 -15.18
CA ILE A 30 2.08 7.66 -15.11
C ILE A 30 2.66 6.37 -15.72
N LYS A 31 1.82 5.53 -16.35
CA LYS A 31 2.20 4.25 -16.96
C LYS A 31 2.92 3.33 -15.96
N ALA A 32 2.49 3.34 -14.70
CA ALA A 32 2.99 2.43 -13.66
C ALA A 32 2.50 0.98 -13.84
N GLY A 33 2.43 0.47 -15.07
CA GLY A 33 1.99 -0.89 -15.36
C GLY A 33 3.09 -1.91 -15.10
N GLN A 34 2.74 -3.07 -14.54
CA GLN A 34 3.70 -4.17 -14.46
C GLN A 34 4.03 -4.70 -15.87
N MET A 35 5.32 -4.90 -16.14
CA MET A 35 5.79 -5.61 -17.33
C MET A 35 5.55 -7.10 -17.10
N ILE A 36 4.95 -7.81 -18.05
CA ILE A 36 4.74 -9.26 -17.93
C ILE A 36 6.08 -9.97 -18.18
N ARG A 37 6.39 -11.00 -17.39
CA ARG A 37 7.52 -11.89 -17.67
C ARG A 37 7.19 -12.74 -18.90
N GLU A 38 8.04 -12.71 -19.92
CA GLU A 38 7.83 -13.48 -21.16
C GLU A 38 7.83 -14.99 -20.92
N ASP A 39 8.52 -15.44 -19.87
CA ASP A 39 8.64 -16.82 -19.39
C ASP A 39 7.46 -17.27 -18.50
N GLY A 40 6.37 -16.50 -18.43
CA GLY A 40 5.15 -16.83 -17.69
C GLY A 40 4.05 -17.50 -18.54
N PRO A 41 3.09 -18.20 -17.91
CA PRO A 41 1.97 -18.81 -18.63
C PRO A 41 1.10 -17.77 -19.36
N THR A 42 0.53 -18.13 -20.51
CA THR A 42 -0.20 -17.21 -21.40
C THR A 42 -1.39 -16.50 -20.75
N TRP A 43 -2.03 -17.08 -19.74
CA TRP A 43 -3.11 -16.42 -18.98
C TRP A 43 -2.63 -15.22 -18.14
N HIS A 44 -1.34 -15.13 -17.82
CA HIS A 44 -0.76 -13.96 -17.14
C HIS A 44 -0.68 -12.74 -18.05
N MET A 45 -0.79 -12.90 -19.38
CA MET A 45 -0.83 -11.77 -20.30
C MET A 45 -2.09 -10.90 -20.11
N SER A 46 -3.18 -11.46 -19.58
CA SER A 46 -4.40 -10.71 -19.27
C SER A 46 -4.23 -9.65 -18.19
N LYS A 47 -3.18 -9.76 -17.35
CA LYS A 47 -2.87 -8.77 -16.30
C LYS A 47 -2.01 -7.60 -16.80
N SER A 48 -1.65 -7.59 -18.09
CA SER A 48 -0.87 -6.53 -18.73
C SER A 48 -1.49 -5.15 -18.47
N GLY A 49 -0.69 -4.20 -18.02
CA GLY A 49 -1.15 -2.81 -17.84
C GLY A 49 -1.96 -2.56 -16.57
N THR A 50 -2.14 -3.55 -15.68
CA THR A 50 -2.64 -3.27 -14.33
C THR A 50 -1.62 -2.42 -13.58
N PRO A 51 -1.99 -1.26 -13.00
CA PRO A 51 -1.05 -0.42 -12.28
C PRO A 51 -0.49 -1.13 -11.05
N THR A 52 0.82 -0.97 -10.82
CA THR A 52 1.54 -1.38 -9.60
C THR A 52 1.45 -0.31 -8.51
N MET A 53 1.95 -0.58 -7.30
CA MET A 53 1.94 0.35 -6.16
C MET A 53 0.56 0.66 -5.53
N GLY A 54 -0.43 -0.21 -5.74
CA GLY A 54 -1.75 -0.06 -5.11
C GLY A 54 -1.72 -0.05 -3.57
N GLY A 55 -0.66 -0.58 -2.94
CA GLY A 55 -0.48 -0.60 -1.49
C GLY A 55 -0.57 0.78 -0.81
N LEU A 56 -0.28 1.86 -1.56
CA LEU A 56 -0.36 3.23 -1.05
C LEU A 56 -1.75 3.60 -0.52
N MET A 57 -2.84 3.10 -1.13
CA MET A 57 -4.20 3.40 -0.66
C MET A 57 -4.52 2.76 0.68
N PHE A 58 -3.95 1.58 0.95
CA PHE A 58 -4.11 0.90 2.24
C PHE A 58 -3.26 1.56 3.32
N ILE A 59 -2.03 1.97 3.00
CA ILE A 59 -1.18 2.72 3.92
C ILE A 59 -1.85 4.04 4.31
N ALA A 60 -2.41 4.77 3.35
CA ALA A 60 -3.15 6.01 3.61
C ALA A 60 -4.35 5.78 4.55
N ALA A 61 -5.12 4.71 4.33
CA ALA A 61 -6.23 4.35 5.19
C ALA A 61 -5.79 3.98 6.62
N CYS A 62 -4.72 3.18 6.75
CA CYS A 62 -4.17 2.81 8.06
C CYS A 62 -3.67 4.04 8.84
N VAL A 63 -2.92 4.92 8.19
CA VAL A 63 -2.46 6.19 8.81
C VAL A 63 -3.66 7.01 9.27
N PHE A 64 -4.67 7.17 8.42
CA PHE A 64 -5.86 7.95 8.76
C PHE A 64 -6.60 7.37 9.96
N VAL A 65 -6.84 6.06 9.99
CA VAL A 65 -7.56 5.40 11.09
C VAL A 65 -6.76 5.44 12.39
N CYS A 66 -5.45 5.20 12.35
CA CYS A 66 -4.60 5.29 13.53
C CYS A 66 -4.58 6.71 14.13
N LEU A 67 -4.54 7.75 13.29
CA LEU A 67 -4.52 9.14 13.76
C LEU A 67 -5.89 9.69 14.18
N THR A 68 -6.99 9.07 13.74
CA THR A 68 -8.36 9.54 14.05
C THR A 68 -9.01 8.67 15.14
N VAL A 69 -9.29 7.41 14.84
CA VAL A 69 -9.95 6.45 15.75
C VAL A 69 -9.00 6.00 16.87
N GLY A 70 -7.69 5.94 16.57
CA GLY A 70 -6.65 5.65 17.54
C GLY A 70 -6.31 6.84 18.46
N PHE A 71 -6.72 8.07 18.11
CA PHE A 71 -6.37 9.27 18.86
C PHE A 71 -6.74 9.20 20.35
N GLN A 72 -7.91 8.62 20.66
CA GLN A 72 -8.32 8.44 22.06
C GLN A 72 -7.34 7.55 22.83
N SER A 73 -6.83 6.47 22.22
CA SER A 73 -5.81 5.62 22.85
C SER A 73 -4.52 6.40 23.13
N MET A 74 -4.13 7.33 22.24
CA MET A 74 -2.96 8.18 22.47
C MET A 74 -3.15 9.12 23.67
N LEU A 75 -4.36 9.70 23.82
CA LEU A 75 -4.69 10.55 24.98
C LEU A 75 -4.65 9.77 26.30
N ASP A 76 -5.05 8.49 26.26
CA ASP A 76 -5.02 7.59 27.41
C ASP A 76 -3.59 7.05 27.69
N GLY A 77 -2.58 7.46 26.92
CA GLY A 77 -1.19 7.03 27.07
C GLY A 77 -0.84 5.69 26.41
N ASP A 78 -1.76 5.09 25.65
CA ASP A 78 -1.55 3.86 24.89
C ASP A 78 -1.11 4.15 23.45
N TYR A 79 0.19 3.95 23.21
CA TYR A 79 0.83 4.17 21.91
C TYR A 79 1.07 2.88 21.11
N GLY A 80 0.56 1.73 21.55
CA GLY A 80 0.86 0.44 20.90
C GLY A 80 0.53 0.41 19.40
N HIS A 81 -0.61 1.00 19.03
CA HIS A 81 -1.04 1.12 17.63
C HIS A 81 -0.15 2.04 16.79
N ILE A 82 0.47 3.08 17.39
CA ILE A 82 1.40 3.98 16.70
C ILE A 82 2.73 3.28 16.43
N PHE A 83 3.25 2.50 17.39
CA PHE A 83 4.44 1.68 17.15
C PHE A 83 4.23 0.70 15.99
N LEU A 84 3.09 -0.01 15.97
CA LEU A 84 2.74 -0.90 14.86
C LEU A 84 2.62 -0.15 13.54
N LEU A 85 2.01 1.05 13.54
CA LEU A 85 1.93 1.90 12.36
C LEU A 85 3.33 2.28 11.84
N MET A 86 4.27 2.65 12.71
CA MET A 86 5.64 2.98 12.30
C MET A 86 6.32 1.79 11.61
N PHE A 87 6.22 0.58 12.17
CA PHE A 87 6.75 -0.61 11.51
C PHE A 87 6.09 -0.84 10.14
N ALA A 88 4.76 -0.73 10.06
CA ALA A 88 4.04 -0.87 8.81
C ALA A 88 4.48 0.18 7.76
N LEU A 89 4.77 1.41 8.17
CA LEU A 89 5.29 2.46 7.30
C LEU A 89 6.70 2.15 6.81
N ILE A 90 7.58 1.61 7.64
CA ILE A 90 8.94 1.20 7.24
C ILE A 90 8.87 0.10 6.17
N PHE A 91 8.12 -0.98 6.43
CA PHE A 91 7.96 -2.06 5.45
C PHE A 91 7.21 -1.59 4.19
N GLY A 92 6.24 -0.70 4.35
CA GLY A 92 5.54 -0.05 3.24
C GLY A 92 6.48 0.77 2.37
N ALA A 93 7.41 1.53 2.97
CA ALA A 93 8.42 2.29 2.25
C ALA A 93 9.40 1.39 1.48
N ILE A 94 9.85 0.29 2.09
CA ILE A 94 10.71 -0.71 1.42
C ILE A 94 9.98 -1.32 0.22
N GLY A 95 8.72 -1.71 0.38
CA GLY A 95 7.90 -2.24 -0.70
C GLY A 95 7.65 -1.23 -1.82
N PHE A 96 7.40 0.04 -1.46
CA PHE A 96 7.25 1.13 -2.43
C PHE A 96 8.54 1.36 -3.21
N LEU A 97 9.70 1.36 -2.54
CA LEU A 97 11.00 1.52 -3.19
C LEU A 97 11.29 0.36 -4.17
N ASP A 98 10.94 -0.87 -3.77
CA ASP A 98 11.06 -2.07 -4.62
C ASP A 98 10.22 -1.95 -5.89
N ASP A 99 8.95 -1.56 -5.77
CA ASP A 99 8.06 -1.37 -6.91
C ASP A 99 8.46 -0.17 -7.78
N TYR A 100 9.01 0.88 -7.17
CA TYR A 100 9.52 2.05 -7.88
C TYR A 100 10.74 1.71 -8.73
N GLU A 101 11.66 0.92 -8.19
CA GLU A 101 12.85 0.50 -8.93
C GLU A 101 12.49 -0.43 -10.10
N LYS A 102 11.52 -1.35 -9.92
CA LYS A 102 11.00 -2.18 -11.03
C LYS A 102 10.45 -1.33 -12.16
N LEU A 103 9.67 -0.30 -11.81
CA LEU A 103 9.08 0.62 -12.78
C LEU A 103 10.16 1.44 -13.51
N LYS A 104 11.11 2.01 -12.76
CA LYS A 104 12.19 2.83 -13.31
C LYS A 104 13.11 2.04 -14.23
N ARG A 105 13.47 0.82 -13.85
CA ARG A 105 14.39 -0.04 -14.63
C ARG A 105 13.71 -0.75 -15.79
N LYS A 106 12.38 -0.72 -15.89
CA LYS A 106 11.58 -1.50 -16.86
C LYS A 106 11.98 -2.99 -16.89
N LYS A 107 12.42 -3.52 -15.74
CA LYS A 107 12.81 -4.91 -15.56
C LYS A 107 12.02 -5.45 -14.37
N ASN A 108 11.59 -6.70 -14.46
CA ASN A 108 10.87 -7.38 -13.38
C ASN A 108 11.76 -7.75 -12.17
N LEU A 109 13.04 -7.36 -12.20
CA LEU A 109 13.97 -7.50 -11.10
C LEU A 109 13.89 -6.23 -10.25
N GLY A 110 13.26 -6.34 -9.07
CA GLY A 110 13.24 -5.28 -8.07
C GLY A 110 14.55 -5.14 -7.31
N LEU A 111 14.49 -4.66 -6.07
CA LEU A 111 15.63 -4.65 -5.16
C LEU A 111 16.20 -6.06 -5.03
N THR A 112 17.53 -6.17 -4.99
CA THR A 112 18.20 -7.46 -4.79
C THR A 112 17.86 -8.02 -3.42
N ALA A 113 17.80 -9.36 -3.29
CA ALA A 113 17.45 -10.02 -2.03
C ALA A 113 18.33 -9.54 -0.86
N LYS A 114 19.62 -9.28 -1.11
CA LYS A 114 20.58 -8.72 -0.13
C LYS A 114 20.28 -7.29 0.34
N THR A 115 19.50 -6.53 -0.41
CA THR A 115 19.11 -5.16 -0.03
C THR A 115 17.74 -5.14 0.66
N LYS A 116 16.95 -6.20 0.48
CA LYS A 116 15.61 -6.33 1.08
C LYS A 116 15.63 -7.05 2.44
N PHE A 117 16.63 -7.91 2.66
CA PHE A 117 16.84 -8.75 3.85
C PHE A 117 18.24 -8.51 4.40
#